data_AF-A0A9D8ETA4-F1
#
_entry.id   AF-A0A9D8ETA4-F1
#
_cell.length_a   1.000
_cell.length_b   1.000
_cell.length_c   1.000
_cell.angle_alpha   90.00
_cell.angle_beta   90.00
_cell.angle_gamma   90.00
#
_symmetry.space_group_name_H-M   'P 1'
#
loop_
_entity.id
_entity.type
_entity.pdbx_description
1 polymer ?
#
loop_
_entity_poly.entity_id
_entity_poly.type
_entity_poly.pdbx_seq_one_letter_code
_entity_poly.pdbx_strand_id
1 'polypeptide(L)' 'MFKKTARILSECIDDIKLGKCSVENCISKYPYMQSSLRPLLEVAFRIQTLQDIEPSSDYKNRARHQ' A
#
# COMPACT_ATOMS: atom_id res chain seq x y z
N MET A 1 20.91 -10.71 1.77
CA MET A 1 20.76 -9.49 0.93
C MET A 1 19.34 -8.89 0.97
N PHE A 2 18.26 -9.70 0.93
CA PHE A 2 16.86 -9.21 0.93
C PHE A 2 16.36 -8.46 2.17
N LYS A 3 16.96 -8.66 3.36
CA LYS A 3 16.47 -8.08 4.63
C LYS A 3 16.41 -6.55 4.61
N LYS A 4 17.36 -5.89 3.93
CA LYS A 4 17.41 -4.42 3.86
C LYS A 4 16.28 -3.86 2.99
N THR A 5 16.05 -4.44 1.82
CA THR A 5 14.96 -4.03 0.92
C THR A 5 13.59 -4.26 1.54
N ALA A 6 13.39 -5.39 2.20
CA ALA A 6 12.13 -5.69 2.89
C ALA A 6 11.84 -4.68 4.01
N ARG A 7 12.86 -4.31 4.80
CA ARG A 7 12.71 -3.28 5.86
C ARG A 7 12.32 -1.93 5.27
N ILE A 8 13.04 -1.48 4.23
CA ILE A 8 12.77 -0.19 3.56
C ILE A 8 11.37 -0.19 2.93
N LEU A 9 10.98 -1.29 2.29
CA LEU A 9 9.64 -1.43 1.71
C LEU A 9 8.55 -1.31 2.77
N SER A 10 8.70 -1.99 3.91
CA SER A 10 7.74 -1.91 5.01
C SER A 10 7.60 -0.48 5.52
N GLU A 11 8.73 0.19 5.76
CA GLU A 11 8.77 1.58 6.23
C GLU A 11 8.06 2.52 5.24
N CYS A 12 8.33 2.36 3.94
CA CYS A 12 7.63 3.13 2.90
C CYS A 12 6.13 2.87 2.85
N ILE A 13 5.69 1.61 2.97
CA ILE A 13 4.26 1.27 2.97
C ILE A 13 3.57 1.92 4.18
N ASP A 14 4.17 1.84 5.37
CA ASP A 14 3.59 2.40 6.59
C ASP A 14 3.49 3.94 6.52
N ASP A 15 4.53 4.61 6.01
CA ASP A 15 4.51 6.06 5.84
C ASP A 15 3.49 6.52 4.78
N ILE A 16 3.33 5.77 3.69
CA ILE A 16 2.31 6.06 2.66
C ILE A 16 0.90 5.89 3.25
N LYS A 17 0.66 4.81 4.01
CA LYS A 17 -0.61 4.56 4.70
C LYS A 17 -0.99 5.68 5.66
N LEU A 18 0.00 6.25 6.35
CA LEU A 18 -0.18 7.35 7.29
C LEU A 18 -0.25 8.73 6.59
N GLY A 19 -0.18 8.79 5.25
CA GLY A 19 -0.17 10.03 4.49
C GLY A 19 1.09 10.88 4.68
N LYS A 20 2.16 10.32 5.26
CA LYS A 20 3.42 11.03 5.54
C LYS A 20 4.29 11.19 4.31
N CYS A 21 4.16 10.31 3.32
CA CYS A 21 4.84 10.46 2.03
C CYS A 21 4.06 9.83 0.87
N SER A 22 4.39 10.23 -0.36
CA SER A 22 3.94 9.56 -1.59
C SER A 22 4.92 8.47 -2.02
N VAL A 23 4.51 7.63 -2.98
CA VAL A 23 5.37 6.61 -3.60
C VAL A 23 6.64 7.24 -4.18
N GLU A 24 6.50 8.35 -4.90
CA GLU A 24 7.61 9.09 -5.52
C GLU A 24 8.58 9.64 -4.46
N ASN A 25 8.04 10.18 -3.36
CA ASN A 25 8.85 10.68 -2.25
C ASN A 25 9.59 9.57 -1.52
N CYS A 26 9.02 8.36 -1.42
CA CYS A 26 9.71 7.26 -0.77
C CYS A 26 10.81 6.67 -1.66
N ILE A 27 10.57 6.60 -2.98
CA ILE A 27 11.57 6.13 -3.95
C ILE A 27 12.77 7.11 -4.05
N SER A 28 12.52 8.42 -4.00
CA SER A 28 13.59 9.43 -4.10
C SER A 28 14.58 9.38 -2.92
N LYS A 29 14.15 8.87 -1.75
CA LYS A 29 15.04 8.61 -0.60
C LYS A 29 16.01 7.44 -0.85
N TYR A 30 15.69 6.53 -1.78
CA TYR A 30 16.47 5.33 -2.07
C TYR A 30 16.72 5.17 -3.58
N PRO A 31 17.44 6.12 -4.23
CA PRO A 31 17.59 6.14 -5.69
C PRO A 31 18.28 4.89 -6.23
N TYR A 32 19.25 4.33 -5.49
CA TYR A 32 19.96 3.10 -5.85
C TYR A 32 19.08 1.83 -5.83
N MET A 33 17.88 1.89 -5.23
CA MET A 33 16.94 0.77 -5.14
C MET A 33 15.67 0.99 -5.97
N GLN A 34 15.58 2.10 -6.71
CA GLN A 34 14.36 2.50 -7.42
C GLN A 34 13.80 1.40 -8.31
N SER A 35 14.65 0.71 -9.08
CA SER A 35 14.24 -0.37 -9.99
C SER A 35 13.61 -1.57 -9.27
N SER A 36 14.00 -1.81 -8.01
CA SER A 36 13.46 -2.92 -7.20
C SER A 36 12.29 -2.48 -6.31
N LEU A 37 12.33 -1.26 -5.76
CA LEU A 37 11.31 -0.74 -4.84
C LEU A 37 10.03 -0.31 -5.56
N ARG A 38 10.16 0.35 -6.72
CA ARG A 38 9.02 0.89 -7.46
C ARG A 38 7.93 -0.15 -7.77
N PRO A 39 8.23 -1.29 -8.41
CA PRO A 39 7.19 -2.27 -8.72
C PRO A 39 6.53 -2.85 -7.46
N LEU A 40 7.28 -2.99 -6.36
CA LEU A 40 6.74 -3.51 -5.10
C LEU A 40 5.78 -2.51 -4.44
N LEU A 41 6.12 -1.22 -4.45
CA LEU A 41 5.27 -0.16 -3.92
C LEU A 41 3.99 0.03 -4.76
N GLU A 42 4.10 -0.03 -6.08
CA GLU A 42 2.94 0.06 -6.98
C GLU A 42 1.95 -1.09 -6.75
N VAL A 43 2.45 -2.32 -6.56
CA VAL A 43 1.60 -3.49 -6.23
C VAL A 43 0.96 -3.32 -4.85
N ALA A 44 1.73 -2.94 -3.84
CA ALA A 44 1.21 -2.72 -2.48
C ALA A 44 0.08 -1.68 -2.46
N PHE A 45 0.26 -0.59 -3.20
CA PHE A 45 -0.75 0.46 -3.33
C PHE A 45 -2.04 -0.04 -3.99
N ARG A 46 -1.92 -0.80 -5.10
CA ARG A 46 -3.09 -1.40 -5.77
C ARG A 46 -3.84 -2.36 -4.86
N ILE A 47 -3.14 -3.21 -4.10
CA ILE A 47 -3.79 -4.14 -3.15
C ILE A 47 -4.54 -3.37 -2.07
N GLN A 48 -3.96 -2.28 -1.55
CA GLN A 48 -4.64 -1.47 -0.53
C GLN A 48 -5.94 -0.86 -1.05
N THR A 49 -5.97 -0.36 -2.28
CA THR A 49 -7.21 0.17 -2.87
C THR A 49 -8.33 -0.88 -3.03
N LEU A 50 -7.98 -2.18 -3.03
CA LEU A 50 -8.96 -3.27 -3.04
C LEU A 50 -9.47 -3.62 -1.64
N GLN A 51 -8.79 -3.25 -0.56
CA GLN A 51 -9.24 -3.56 0.80
C GLN A 51 -10.37 -2.64 1.28
N ASP A 52 -10.54 -1.46 0.68
CA ASP A 52 -11.67 -0.57 0.95
C ASP A 52 -12.99 -1.04 0.28
N ILE A 53 -13.04 -2.29 -0.22
CA ILE A 53 -14.27 -2.90 -0.72
C ILE A 53 -15.14 -3.32 0.47
N GLU A 54 -15.94 -2.38 0.98
CA GLU A 54 -17.04 -2.70 1.88
C GLU A 54 -18.31 -3.09 1.10
N PRO A 55 -19.12 -4.03 1.62
CA PRO A 55 -20.44 -4.28 1.05
C PRO A 55 -21.27 -2.99 1.06
N SER A 56 -22.03 -2.74 0.00
CA SER A 56 -22.88 -1.55 -0.07
C SER A 56 -23.86 -1.50 1.11
N SER A 57 -24.27 -0.30 1.50
CA SER A 57 -25.29 -0.08 2.54
C SER A 57 -26.53 -0.95 2.28
N ASP A 58 -26.97 -1.02 1.02
CA ASP A 58 -28.14 -1.79 0.62
C ASP A 58 -27.94 -3.29 0.83
N TYR A 59 -26.74 -3.80 0.53
CA TYR A 59 -26.41 -5.20 0.80
C TYR A 59 -26.40 -5.48 2.31
N LYS A 60 -25.75 -4.61 3.11
CA LYS A 60 -25.72 -4.73 4.58
C LYS A 60 -27.14 -4.71 5.19
N ASN A 61 -28.04 -3.89 4.64
CA ASN A 61 -29.42 -3.78 5.12
C ASN A 61 -30.26 -5.02 4.81
N ARG A 62 -30.13 -5.57 3.59
CA ARG A 62 -30.81 -6.82 3.21
C ARG A 62 -30.35 -8.00 4.08
N ALA A 63 -29.04 -8.12 4.31
CA ALA A 63 -28.46 -9.21 5.08
C ALA A 63 -28.88 -9.20 6.57
N ARG A 64 -29.23 -8.04 7.15
CA ARG A 64 -29.70 -7.94 8.54
C ARG A 64 -31.14 -8.44 8.75
N HIS A 65 -31.93 -8.53 7.69
CA HIS A 65 -33.34 -8.94 7.73
C HIS A 65 -33.56 -10.33 7.13
N GLN A 66 -32.49 -11.07 6.84
CA GLN A 66 -32.50 -12.51 6.52
C GLN A 66 -32.15 -13.30 7.77
#